data_AF-A0A7C6NFA0-F1
#
_entry.id   AF-A0A7C6NFA0-F1
#
_cell.length_a   1.000
_cell.length_b   1.000
_cell.length_c   1.000
_cell.angle_alpha   90.00
_cell.angle_beta   90.00
_cell.angle_gamma   90.00
#
_symmetry.space_group_name_H-M   'P 1'
#
loop_
_entity.id
_entity.type
_entity.pdbx_description
1 polymer ?
#
loop_
_entity_poly.entity_id
_entity_poly.type
_entity_poly.pdbx_seq_one_letter_code
_entity_poly.pdbx_strand_id
1 'polypeptide(L)'
;MENIPLSCGKAKIIPVSPERGEVLVTGDIKDVLYSRVTREKLFSKTFSEAEYSIGLGALGDDVDDYYTMMGEMITIGGTMVWLPTDGNDTPDFLIPKADTGRIKVRTGFNVSLNGKFNELFYFVSDSPQGVSLGEIYGELFRLASIRRPDYKGAIGLAACARMPAVFGSGILKSPVSEFAPANGGIITDGENVEQWLESDKEPRHTGVTGLICGIGVSLQADLSVFDQEILNRIFYLHPANTGGKSQMLHNHGVLFSPQPFPERAVNLEKQINRVVEEGDFIDMRHLLDASTVERALIGVSYLQELRQDNA
;
A
#
# COMPACT_ATOMS: atom_id res chain seq x y z
N MET A 1 2.95 13.12 26.61
CA MET A 1 2.46 12.02 25.76
C MET A 1 2.93 10.73 26.39
N GLU A 2 1.98 9.91 26.83
CA GLU A 2 2.23 8.64 27.53
C GLU A 2 2.48 7.52 26.51
N ASN A 3 3.32 6.54 26.88
CA ASN A 3 3.50 5.34 26.06
C ASN A 3 2.29 4.44 26.25
N ILE A 4 1.65 4.04 25.15
CA ILE A 4 0.57 3.07 25.15
C ILE A 4 1.19 1.69 24.93
N PRO A 5 1.02 0.74 25.86
CA PRO A 5 1.47 -0.62 25.67
C PRO A 5 0.63 -1.31 24.58
N LEU A 6 1.32 -2.01 23.69
CA LEU A 6 0.76 -2.92 22.71
C LEU A 6 1.15 -4.35 23.10
N SER A 7 0.48 -5.36 22.53
CA SER A 7 0.92 -6.75 22.74
C SER A 7 2.31 -7.05 22.16
N CYS A 8 2.76 -6.24 21.19
CA CYS A 8 3.95 -6.46 20.38
C CYS A 8 5.01 -5.34 20.52
N GLY A 9 4.81 -4.40 21.45
CA GLY A 9 5.68 -3.24 21.61
C GLY A 9 5.02 -2.09 22.36
N LYS A 10 5.43 -0.88 22.03
CA LYS A 10 4.86 0.36 22.57
C LYS A 10 4.68 1.40 21.49
N ALA A 11 3.64 2.21 21.63
CA ALA A 11 3.39 3.33 20.75
C ALA A 11 3.23 4.64 21.53
N LYS A 12 3.73 5.74 20.98
CA LYS A 12 3.28 7.09 21.34
C LYS A 12 2.32 7.57 20.28
N ILE A 13 1.19 8.12 20.71
CA ILE A 13 0.15 8.59 19.80
C ILE A 13 0.06 10.10 19.86
N ILE A 14 0.02 10.72 18.68
CA ILE A 14 -0.06 12.16 18.49
C ILE A 14 -1.29 12.46 17.63
N PRO A 15 -2.32 13.10 18.20
CA PRO A 15 -3.43 13.62 17.40
C PRO A 15 -2.92 14.64 16.39
N VAL A 16 -3.39 14.54 15.14
CA VAL A 16 -3.01 15.45 14.04
C VAL A 16 -4.22 16.18 13.49
N SER A 17 -5.24 15.44 13.06
CA SER A 17 -6.40 16.02 12.37
C SER A 17 -7.71 15.35 12.77
N PRO A 18 -8.80 16.12 12.98
CA PRO A 18 -10.15 15.58 13.12
C PRO A 18 -10.84 15.37 11.76
N GLU A 19 -10.19 15.73 10.65
CA GLU A 19 -10.77 15.60 9.30
C GLU A 19 -11.10 14.13 8.98
N ARG A 20 -12.13 13.93 8.17
CA ARG A 20 -12.55 12.59 7.76
C ARG A 20 -11.52 12.00 6.81
N GLY A 21 -11.10 10.77 7.10
CA GLY A 21 -10.29 9.98 6.19
C GLY A 21 -11.15 9.35 5.11
N GLU A 22 -10.70 9.41 3.86
CA GLU A 22 -11.38 8.79 2.73
C GLU A 22 -10.37 8.01 1.89
N VAL A 23 -10.88 7.06 1.10
CA VAL A 23 -10.10 6.39 0.06
C VAL A 23 -10.81 6.55 -1.27
N LEU A 24 -10.03 6.92 -2.29
CA LEU A 24 -10.46 7.00 -3.68
C LEU A 24 -9.97 5.76 -4.43
N VAL A 25 -10.90 5.09 -5.11
CA VAL A 25 -10.66 3.84 -5.84
C VAL A 25 -10.87 4.06 -7.33
N THR A 26 -9.82 3.83 -8.10
CA THR A 26 -9.82 3.84 -9.57
C THR A 26 -9.71 2.40 -10.06
N GLY A 27 -10.54 1.99 -11.03
CA GLY A 27 -10.55 0.61 -11.54
C GLY A 27 -11.13 -0.42 -10.56
N ASP A 28 -10.84 -1.70 -10.80
CA ASP A 28 -11.32 -2.84 -10.01
C ASP A 28 -10.20 -3.89 -9.87
N ILE A 29 -9.88 -4.31 -8.64
CA ILE A 29 -8.92 -5.38 -8.39
C ILE A 29 -9.29 -6.69 -9.10
N LYS A 30 -10.58 -6.93 -9.38
CA LYS A 30 -11.02 -8.09 -10.18
C LYS A 30 -10.53 -8.01 -11.61
N ASP A 31 -10.47 -6.82 -12.21
CA ASP A 31 -9.91 -6.69 -13.55
C ASP A 31 -8.41 -7.01 -13.53
N VAL A 32 -7.69 -6.68 -12.46
CA VAL A 32 -6.30 -7.11 -12.26
C VAL A 32 -6.21 -8.64 -12.11
N LEU A 33 -7.00 -9.21 -11.19
CA LEU A 33 -6.91 -10.62 -10.83
C LEU A 33 -7.38 -11.58 -11.92
N TYR A 34 -8.28 -11.15 -12.80
CA TYR A 34 -8.67 -11.93 -13.98
C TYR A 34 -7.90 -11.52 -15.24
N SER A 35 -6.95 -10.57 -15.12
CA SER A 35 -6.21 -9.99 -16.24
C SER A 35 -7.14 -9.48 -17.36
N ARG A 36 -8.07 -8.60 -17.00
CA ARG A 36 -9.13 -8.02 -17.85
C ARG A 36 -9.02 -6.51 -17.99
N VAL A 37 -7.89 -5.91 -17.61
CA VAL A 37 -7.67 -4.49 -17.90
C VAL A 37 -7.63 -4.32 -19.41
N THR A 38 -8.52 -3.47 -19.94
CA THR A 38 -8.54 -3.08 -21.35
C THR A 38 -8.06 -1.65 -21.49
N ARG A 39 -7.79 -1.20 -22.72
CA ARG A 39 -7.36 0.17 -23.00
C ARG A 39 -8.40 1.22 -22.56
N GLU A 40 -9.68 0.86 -22.62
CA GLU A 40 -10.81 1.70 -22.18
C GLU A 40 -10.94 1.76 -20.65
N LYS A 41 -10.30 0.83 -19.94
CA LYS A 41 -10.23 0.75 -18.47
C LYS A 41 -8.88 1.27 -17.94
N LEU A 42 -8.22 2.13 -18.71
CA LEU A 42 -7.04 2.85 -18.25
C LEU A 42 -7.44 4.26 -17.83
N PHE A 43 -6.91 4.66 -16.69
CA PHE A 43 -7.16 5.95 -16.07
C PHE A 43 -5.87 6.73 -15.97
N SER A 44 -6.00 8.05 -15.85
CA SER A 44 -4.85 8.96 -15.81
C SER A 44 -4.96 9.89 -14.63
N LYS A 45 -4.00 9.82 -13.71
CA LYS A 45 -3.96 10.66 -12.52
C LYS A 45 -2.76 11.60 -12.56
N THR A 46 -2.91 12.79 -12.02
CA THR A 46 -1.78 13.63 -11.62
C THR A 46 -1.11 13.08 -10.37
N PHE A 47 0.08 13.59 -10.06
CA PHE A 47 0.79 13.19 -8.84
C PHE A 47 0.09 13.69 -7.58
N SER A 48 -0.50 14.89 -7.62
CA SER A 48 -1.28 15.44 -6.51
C SER A 48 -2.57 14.67 -6.23
N GLU A 49 -3.22 14.11 -7.25
CA GLU A 49 -4.39 13.23 -7.09
C GLU A 49 -4.04 11.84 -6.52
N ALA A 50 -2.76 11.51 -6.44
CA ALA A 50 -2.25 10.23 -5.98
C ALA A 50 -1.06 10.46 -5.04
N GLU A 51 -1.13 11.37 -4.07
CA GLU A 51 0.02 11.67 -3.21
C GLU A 51 0.45 10.48 -2.33
N TYR A 52 -0.54 9.75 -1.81
CA TYR A 52 -0.38 8.51 -1.06
C TYR A 52 -1.26 7.44 -1.69
N SER A 53 -0.70 6.60 -2.56
CA SER A 53 -1.47 5.59 -3.25
C SER A 53 -0.69 4.33 -3.54
N ILE A 54 -1.43 3.25 -3.80
CA ILE A 54 -0.91 1.96 -4.25
C ILE A 54 -1.75 1.47 -5.42
N GLY A 55 -1.23 0.52 -6.18
CA GLY A 55 -2.02 -0.18 -7.20
C GLY A 55 -1.16 -0.69 -8.33
N LEU A 56 -1.75 -0.73 -9.52
CA LEU A 56 -1.14 -1.21 -10.74
C LEU A 56 -1.08 -0.08 -11.77
N GLY A 57 0.09 0.19 -12.31
CA GLY A 57 0.26 1.21 -13.32
C GLY A 57 1.66 1.28 -13.90
N ALA A 58 1.88 2.34 -14.65
CA ALA A 58 3.14 2.67 -15.28
C ALA A 58 3.20 4.17 -15.59
N LEU A 59 4.37 4.60 -16.08
CA LEU A 59 4.55 5.91 -16.70
C LEU A 59 4.61 5.75 -18.21
N GLY A 60 4.05 6.72 -18.93
CA GLY A 60 4.12 6.77 -20.38
C GLY A 60 3.19 7.80 -21.00
N ASP A 61 3.60 8.31 -22.15
CA ASP A 61 2.83 9.29 -22.91
C ASP A 61 1.81 8.59 -23.81
N ASP A 62 2.24 7.58 -24.58
CA ASP A 62 1.37 6.75 -25.41
C ASP A 62 0.98 5.45 -24.69
N VAL A 63 -0.24 4.98 -24.92
CA VAL A 63 -0.76 3.75 -24.31
C VAL A 63 0.06 2.52 -24.72
N ASP A 64 0.57 2.49 -25.95
CA ASP A 64 1.36 1.37 -26.44
C ASP A 64 2.72 1.25 -25.74
N ASP A 65 3.23 2.33 -25.14
CA ASP A 65 4.50 2.34 -24.43
C ASP A 65 4.42 1.61 -23.09
N TYR A 66 3.24 1.55 -22.46
CA TYR A 66 3.10 1.09 -21.09
C TYR A 66 2.07 -0.02 -20.87
N TYR A 67 1.10 -0.18 -21.77
CA TYR A 67 -0.04 -1.08 -21.56
C TYR A 67 0.36 -2.52 -21.24
N THR A 68 1.32 -3.07 -21.98
CA THR A 68 1.81 -4.44 -21.81
C THR A 68 2.89 -4.59 -20.74
N MET A 69 3.27 -3.49 -20.07
CA MET A 69 4.34 -3.48 -19.05
C MET A 69 3.90 -2.89 -17.71
N MET A 70 2.59 -2.63 -17.53
CA MET A 70 2.05 -2.14 -16.25
C MET A 70 2.40 -3.09 -15.11
N GLY A 71 2.84 -2.49 -14.02
CA GLY A 71 3.40 -3.17 -12.87
C GLY A 71 2.82 -2.69 -11.55
N GLU A 72 3.27 -3.25 -10.44
CA GLU A 72 2.92 -2.73 -9.12
C GLU A 72 3.48 -1.31 -8.97
N MET A 73 2.70 -0.39 -8.42
CA MET A 73 3.09 1.02 -8.23
C MET A 73 2.76 1.52 -6.83
N ILE A 74 3.56 2.47 -6.36
CA ILE A 74 3.33 3.23 -5.13
C ILE A 74 3.62 4.69 -5.40
N THR A 75 2.81 5.55 -4.79
CA THR A 75 3.13 6.97 -4.68
C THR A 75 3.21 7.37 -3.22
N ILE A 76 4.32 8.02 -2.86
CA ILE A 76 4.59 8.44 -1.49
C ILE A 76 5.64 9.56 -1.51
N GLY A 77 5.45 10.61 -0.71
CA GLY A 77 6.44 11.69 -0.60
C GLY A 77 6.67 12.45 -1.90
N GLY A 78 5.61 12.65 -2.68
CA GLY A 78 5.69 13.29 -4.00
C GLY A 78 6.45 12.48 -5.05
N THR A 79 6.77 11.21 -4.78
CA THR A 79 7.47 10.30 -5.69
C THR A 79 6.53 9.20 -6.15
N MET A 80 6.60 8.84 -7.44
CA MET A 80 6.03 7.59 -7.94
C MET A 80 7.17 6.60 -8.14
N VAL A 81 6.97 5.37 -7.66
CA VAL A 81 7.85 4.23 -7.94
C VAL A 81 6.97 3.12 -8.50
N TRP A 82 7.42 2.45 -9.55
CA TRP A 82 6.72 1.30 -10.11
C TRP A 82 7.70 0.19 -10.45
N LEU A 83 7.26 -1.06 -10.32
CA LEU A 83 7.99 -2.25 -10.70
C LEU A 83 7.36 -2.82 -11.99
N PRO A 84 7.88 -2.48 -13.18
CA PRO A 84 7.30 -2.92 -14.45
C PRO A 84 7.43 -4.43 -14.65
N THR A 85 6.54 -4.99 -15.49
CA THR A 85 6.54 -6.42 -15.83
C THR A 85 7.35 -6.71 -17.09
N ASP A 86 8.46 -6.01 -17.28
CA ASP A 86 9.34 -6.14 -18.45
C ASP A 86 10.37 -7.29 -18.32
N GLY A 87 10.38 -7.95 -17.16
CA GLY A 87 11.25 -9.08 -16.84
C GLY A 87 12.59 -8.69 -16.22
N ASN A 88 12.88 -7.40 -16.01
CA ASN A 88 14.15 -6.95 -15.43
C ASN A 88 14.17 -6.92 -13.90
N ASP A 89 13.03 -7.12 -13.24
CA ASP A 89 12.86 -7.07 -11.76
C ASP A 89 13.51 -5.84 -11.11
N THR A 90 13.47 -4.70 -11.82
CA THR A 90 14.08 -3.44 -11.39
C THR A 90 13.00 -2.37 -11.40
N PRO A 91 12.67 -1.76 -10.24
CA PRO A 91 11.71 -0.69 -10.22
C PRO A 91 12.29 0.60 -10.79
N ASP A 92 11.44 1.32 -11.50
CA ASP A 92 11.70 2.67 -11.97
C ASP A 92 11.01 3.68 -11.04
N PHE A 93 11.51 4.93 -11.04
CA PHE A 93 10.96 5.98 -10.21
C PHE A 93 10.99 7.35 -10.90
N LEU A 94 10.07 8.21 -10.48
CA LEU A 94 10.01 9.60 -10.89
C LEU A 94 9.71 10.50 -9.69
N ILE A 95 10.62 11.46 -9.48
CA ILE A 95 10.50 12.50 -8.46
C ILE A 95 10.20 13.83 -9.18
N PRO A 96 8.92 14.21 -9.38
CA PRO A 96 8.58 15.49 -9.95
C PRO A 96 9.05 16.65 -9.05
N LYS A 97 9.77 17.62 -9.62
CA LYS A 97 10.08 18.88 -8.93
C LYS A 97 8.84 19.75 -8.69
N ALA A 98 7.83 19.59 -9.54
CA ALA A 98 6.53 20.22 -9.43
C ALA A 98 5.50 19.39 -10.19
N ASP A 99 4.28 19.28 -9.67
CA ASP A 99 3.16 18.70 -10.41
C ASP A 99 2.65 19.73 -11.43
N THR A 100 3.13 19.59 -12.66
CA THR A 100 2.70 20.43 -13.80
C THR A 100 1.49 19.85 -14.51
N GLY A 101 0.98 18.70 -14.06
CA GLY A 101 -0.05 17.91 -14.73
C GLY A 101 0.35 17.30 -16.07
N ARG A 102 1.58 17.52 -16.54
CA ARG A 102 2.09 16.98 -17.82
C ARG A 102 2.39 15.49 -17.73
N ILE A 103 3.01 15.06 -16.65
CA ILE A 103 3.30 13.65 -16.41
C ILE A 103 2.12 13.07 -15.65
N LYS A 104 1.58 11.98 -16.20
CA LYS A 104 0.42 11.29 -15.63
C LYS A 104 0.83 9.90 -15.15
N VAL A 105 0.29 9.52 -14.01
CA VAL A 105 0.24 8.13 -13.56
C VAL A 105 -0.81 7.43 -14.41
N ARG A 106 -0.42 6.39 -15.14
CA ARG A 106 -1.32 5.58 -15.96
C ARG A 106 -1.63 4.32 -15.20
N THR A 107 -2.91 4.05 -14.95
CA THR A 107 -3.30 3.01 -14.01
C THR A 107 -4.53 2.25 -14.49
N GLY A 108 -4.51 0.93 -14.35
CA GLY A 108 -5.71 0.08 -14.47
C GLY A 108 -6.42 -0.14 -13.14
N PHE A 109 -5.72 0.11 -12.03
CA PHE A 109 -6.23 -0.01 -10.67
C PHE A 109 -5.39 0.83 -9.70
N ASN A 110 -6.03 1.69 -8.92
CA ASN A 110 -5.36 2.52 -7.92
C ASN A 110 -6.24 2.74 -6.70
N VAL A 111 -5.60 2.76 -5.53
CA VAL A 111 -6.21 3.08 -4.24
C VAL A 111 -5.43 4.24 -3.64
N SER A 112 -6.04 5.42 -3.57
CA SER A 112 -5.43 6.63 -3.04
C SER A 112 -6.04 6.99 -1.68
N LEU A 113 -5.18 7.30 -0.69
CA LEU A 113 -5.61 7.92 0.55
C LEU A 113 -5.93 9.39 0.27
N ASN A 114 -7.10 9.84 0.71
CA ASN A 114 -7.55 11.22 0.56
C ASN A 114 -7.82 11.87 1.92
N GLY A 115 -7.41 13.12 2.06
CA GLY A 115 -7.45 13.86 3.32
C GLY A 115 -6.17 13.73 4.14
N LYS A 116 -6.25 14.06 5.43
CA LYS A 116 -5.10 14.09 6.35
C LYS A 116 -5.06 12.85 7.25
N PHE A 117 -3.86 12.50 7.72
CA PHE A 117 -3.74 11.54 8.81
C PHE A 117 -4.38 12.09 10.08
N ASN A 118 -5.16 11.26 10.74
CA ASN A 118 -5.83 11.61 11.99
C ASN A 118 -4.86 11.56 13.17
N GLU A 119 -4.01 10.54 13.21
CA GLU A 119 -3.07 10.28 14.30
C GLU A 119 -1.72 9.83 13.75
N LEU A 120 -0.64 10.25 14.41
CA LEU A 120 0.69 9.65 14.22
C LEU A 120 0.96 8.67 15.36
N PHE A 121 1.44 7.49 14.98
CA PHE A 121 1.94 6.46 15.88
C PHE A 121 3.45 6.39 15.73
N TYR A 122 4.16 6.67 16.82
CA TYR A 122 5.58 6.34 16.92
C TYR A 122 5.69 5.00 17.62
N PHE A 123 5.82 3.94 16.81
CA PHE A 123 5.88 2.55 17.23
C PHE A 123 7.32 2.10 17.45
N VAL A 124 7.55 1.32 18.51
CA VAL A 124 8.80 0.62 18.80
C VAL A 124 8.45 -0.79 19.25
N SER A 125 9.00 -1.80 18.56
CA SER A 125 8.87 -3.21 18.93
C SER A 125 9.64 -3.53 20.21
N ASP A 126 9.17 -4.53 20.95
CA ASP A 126 9.91 -5.11 22.07
C ASP A 126 11.01 -6.09 21.63
N SER A 127 11.07 -6.42 20.33
CA SER A 127 12.04 -7.33 19.73
C SER A 127 12.88 -6.62 18.65
N PRO A 128 14.20 -6.85 18.58
CA PRO A 128 15.02 -6.32 17.48
C PRO A 128 14.68 -6.93 16.12
N GLN A 129 14.01 -8.10 16.09
CA GLN A 129 13.51 -8.69 14.83
C GLN A 129 12.24 -8.00 14.31
N GLY A 130 11.70 -7.06 15.09
CA GLY A 130 10.46 -6.39 14.80
C GLY A 130 9.24 -7.29 14.97
N VAL A 131 8.12 -6.78 14.47
CA VAL A 131 6.81 -7.44 14.45
C VAL A 131 6.24 -7.38 13.06
N SER A 132 5.40 -8.34 12.70
CA SER A 132 4.82 -8.38 11.35
C SER A 132 3.90 -7.17 11.09
N LEU A 133 3.76 -6.78 9.82
CA LEU A 133 2.77 -5.77 9.41
C LEU A 133 1.36 -6.20 9.83
N GLY A 134 1.04 -7.49 9.72
CA GLY A 134 -0.23 -8.04 10.18
C GLY A 134 -0.50 -7.77 11.67
N GLU A 135 0.50 -7.94 12.54
CA GLU A 135 0.37 -7.62 13.97
C GLU A 135 0.23 -6.12 14.23
N ILE A 136 0.95 -5.27 13.48
CA ILE A 136 0.83 -3.82 13.57
C ILE A 136 -0.59 -3.38 13.23
N TYR A 137 -1.14 -3.81 12.10
CA TYR A 137 -2.51 -3.51 11.73
C TYR A 137 -3.51 -4.01 12.77
N GLY A 138 -3.31 -5.23 13.30
CA GLY A 138 -4.14 -5.77 14.38
C GLY A 138 -4.18 -4.87 15.61
N GLU A 139 -3.03 -4.35 16.06
CA GLU A 139 -2.96 -3.40 17.17
C GLU A 139 -3.56 -2.04 16.82
N LEU A 140 -3.37 -1.54 15.60
CA LEU A 140 -3.99 -0.30 15.15
C LEU A 140 -5.52 -0.41 15.14
N PHE A 141 -6.08 -1.49 14.63
CA PHE A 141 -7.52 -1.76 14.66
C PHE A 141 -8.06 -1.88 16.08
N ARG A 142 -7.36 -2.62 16.95
CA ARG A 142 -7.74 -2.77 18.37
C ARG A 142 -7.73 -1.43 19.10
N LEU A 143 -6.71 -0.61 18.89
CA LEU A 143 -6.64 0.72 19.51
C LEU A 143 -7.71 1.65 18.94
N ALA A 144 -7.97 1.59 17.63
CA ALA A 144 -9.04 2.36 17.00
C ALA A 144 -10.39 2.04 17.63
N SER A 145 -10.76 0.76 17.75
CA SER A 145 -12.06 0.35 18.29
C SER A 145 -12.28 0.76 19.75
N ILE A 146 -11.21 0.91 20.54
CA ILE A 146 -11.28 1.34 21.93
C ILE A 146 -11.32 2.88 22.03
N ARG A 147 -10.54 3.59 21.22
CA ARG A 147 -10.25 5.02 21.40
C ARG A 147 -11.08 5.93 20.50
N ARG A 148 -11.64 5.41 19.40
CA ARG A 148 -12.26 6.19 18.32
C ARG A 148 -13.73 5.79 18.15
N PRO A 149 -14.68 6.61 18.64
CA PRO A 149 -16.11 6.39 18.41
C PRO A 149 -16.51 6.41 16.93
N ASP A 150 -15.71 7.06 16.08
CA ASP A 150 -15.88 7.18 14.64
C ASP A 150 -15.18 6.06 13.85
N TYR A 151 -14.57 5.08 14.50
CA TYR A 151 -13.93 3.96 13.81
C TYR A 151 -14.98 3.00 13.23
N LYS A 152 -14.84 2.72 11.93
CA LYS A 152 -15.78 1.91 11.14
C LYS A 152 -15.19 0.58 10.64
N GLY A 153 -14.00 0.19 11.10
CA GLY A 153 -13.38 -1.07 10.66
C GLY A 153 -12.30 -0.95 9.58
N ALA A 154 -12.02 0.24 9.07
CA ALA A 154 -11.06 0.46 7.99
C ALA A 154 -10.06 1.58 8.33
N ILE A 155 -8.79 1.39 7.95
CA ILE A 155 -7.74 2.40 8.08
C ILE A 155 -6.91 2.49 6.80
N GLY A 156 -6.53 3.71 6.43
CA GLY A 156 -5.43 3.98 5.51
C GLY A 156 -4.18 4.36 6.30
N LEU A 157 -3.00 4.02 5.81
CA LEU A 157 -1.75 4.45 6.44
C LEU A 157 -0.66 4.81 5.44
N ALA A 158 0.23 5.68 5.90
CA ALA A 158 1.57 5.82 5.37
C ALA A 158 2.58 5.72 6.51
N ALA A 159 3.75 5.15 6.26
CA ALA A 159 4.77 5.00 7.30
C ALA A 159 6.18 5.19 6.76
N CYS A 160 7.05 5.73 7.61
CA CYS A 160 8.49 5.53 7.52
C CYS A 160 8.86 4.49 8.58
N ALA A 161 9.46 3.38 8.17
CA ALA A 161 9.71 2.22 9.01
C ALA A 161 11.17 1.74 8.89
N ARG A 162 11.71 1.23 9.98
CA ARG A 162 12.89 0.38 9.97
C ARG A 162 12.42 -1.07 9.89
N MET A 163 12.85 -1.77 8.85
CA MET A 163 12.35 -3.10 8.51
C MET A 163 13.47 -4.14 8.62
N PRO A 164 13.49 -4.95 9.70
CA PRO A 164 14.46 -6.02 9.88
C PRO A 164 14.40 -7.08 8.77
N ALA A 165 13.18 -7.42 8.31
CA ALA A 165 12.95 -8.35 7.22
C ALA A 165 11.82 -7.86 6.32
N VAL A 166 12.05 -7.87 5.01
CA VAL A 166 11.05 -7.53 4.00
C VAL A 166 10.74 -8.76 3.17
N PHE A 167 9.45 -9.07 3.06
CA PHE A 167 8.91 -10.10 2.20
C PHE A 167 8.02 -9.42 1.17
N GLY A 168 8.34 -9.61 -0.11
CA GLY A 168 7.61 -9.04 -1.22
C GLY A 168 6.78 -10.06 -1.98
N SER A 169 5.87 -9.51 -2.78
CA SER A 169 5.31 -10.17 -3.95
C SER A 169 5.33 -9.20 -5.13
N GLY A 170 5.23 -9.76 -6.32
CA GLY A 170 5.16 -8.99 -7.55
C GLY A 170 4.41 -9.75 -8.63
N ILE A 171 3.70 -9.01 -9.48
CA ILE A 171 3.18 -9.57 -10.72
C ILE A 171 4.29 -9.70 -11.76
N LEU A 172 4.27 -10.78 -12.52
CA LEU A 172 5.26 -11.10 -13.55
C LEU A 172 4.82 -10.68 -14.96
N LYS A 173 3.53 -10.38 -15.12
CA LYS A 173 2.91 -10.01 -16.40
C LYS A 173 1.89 -8.90 -16.17
N SER A 174 1.86 -7.92 -17.07
CA SER A 174 0.82 -6.88 -17.05
C SER A 174 -0.56 -7.55 -17.13
N PRO A 175 -1.50 -7.24 -16.22
CA PRO A 175 -2.80 -7.91 -16.13
C PRO A 175 -3.81 -7.36 -17.16
N VAL A 176 -3.38 -7.27 -18.42
CA VAL A 176 -4.19 -6.83 -19.54
C VAL A 176 -4.93 -8.00 -20.20
N SER A 177 -6.05 -7.71 -20.86
CA SER A 177 -6.88 -8.72 -21.52
C SER A 177 -6.11 -9.62 -22.50
N GLU A 178 -5.06 -9.10 -23.12
CA GLU A 178 -4.21 -9.83 -24.09
C GLU A 178 -3.39 -10.93 -23.43
N PHE A 179 -3.09 -10.80 -22.14
CA PHE A 179 -2.26 -11.74 -21.39
C PHE A 179 -3.09 -12.69 -20.54
N ALA A 180 -4.42 -12.57 -20.55
CA ALA A 180 -5.31 -13.34 -19.68
C ALA A 180 -5.00 -14.84 -19.64
N PRO A 181 -5.10 -15.50 -18.46
CA PRO A 181 -4.84 -16.92 -18.34
C PRO A 181 -5.65 -17.74 -19.35
N ALA A 182 -5.01 -18.70 -20.03
CA ALA A 182 -5.65 -19.52 -21.06
C ALA A 182 -6.84 -20.34 -20.53
N ASN A 183 -6.84 -20.67 -19.23
CA ASN A 183 -7.93 -21.38 -18.56
C ASN A 183 -9.09 -20.45 -18.13
N GLY A 184 -8.97 -19.13 -18.32
CA GLY A 184 -9.96 -18.12 -17.92
C GLY A 184 -10.11 -17.92 -16.40
N GLY A 185 -9.23 -18.54 -15.60
CA GLY A 185 -9.20 -18.44 -14.14
C GLY A 185 -8.55 -17.15 -13.64
N ILE A 186 -8.41 -17.00 -12.32
CA ILE A 186 -7.68 -15.86 -11.73
C ILE A 186 -6.19 -16.12 -11.72
N ILE A 187 -5.39 -15.06 -11.72
CA ILE A 187 -3.92 -15.12 -11.74
C ILE A 187 -3.35 -15.75 -10.45
N THR A 188 -4.12 -15.73 -9.35
CA THR A 188 -3.74 -16.33 -8.06
C THR A 188 -4.17 -17.80 -7.92
N ASP A 189 -4.85 -18.39 -8.91
CA ASP A 189 -5.22 -19.81 -8.86
C ASP A 189 -3.97 -20.69 -8.94
N GLY A 190 -4.00 -21.88 -8.34
CA GLY A 190 -2.84 -22.78 -8.30
C GLY A 190 -2.27 -23.17 -9.67
N GLU A 191 -3.11 -23.20 -10.71
CA GLU A 191 -2.67 -23.45 -12.10
C GLU A 191 -1.98 -22.23 -12.75
N ASN A 192 -2.18 -21.04 -12.20
CA ASN A 192 -1.75 -19.77 -12.77
C ASN A 192 -0.67 -19.07 -11.94
N VAL A 193 -0.65 -19.27 -10.62
CA VAL A 193 0.13 -18.44 -9.69
C VAL A 193 1.62 -18.39 -10.04
N GLU A 194 2.25 -19.52 -10.38
CA GLU A 194 3.69 -19.57 -10.65
C GLU A 194 4.10 -18.81 -11.93
N GLN A 195 3.20 -18.66 -12.90
CA GLN A 195 3.47 -17.93 -14.15
C GLN A 195 3.06 -16.44 -14.08
N TRP A 196 2.41 -16.02 -13.00
CA TRP A 196 1.83 -14.69 -12.85
C TRP A 196 2.37 -13.91 -11.67
N LEU A 197 2.78 -14.59 -10.61
CA LEU A 197 3.15 -14.00 -9.35
C LEU A 197 4.44 -14.61 -8.84
N GLU A 198 5.32 -13.74 -8.37
CA GLU A 198 6.38 -14.14 -7.44
C GLU A 198 6.00 -13.75 -6.02
N SER A 199 6.44 -14.56 -5.06
CA SER A 199 6.22 -14.31 -3.65
C SER A 199 7.38 -14.87 -2.85
N ASP A 200 7.92 -14.04 -1.98
CA ASP A 200 9.12 -14.37 -1.22
C ASP A 200 8.81 -15.38 -0.10
N LYS A 201 9.59 -16.46 -0.06
CA LYS A 201 9.56 -17.45 1.03
C LYS A 201 10.58 -17.15 2.14
N GLU A 202 11.62 -16.40 1.79
CA GLU A 202 12.68 -15.91 2.67
C GLU A 202 12.76 -14.39 2.54
N PRO A 203 13.28 -13.65 3.53
CA PRO A 203 13.41 -12.20 3.44
C PRO A 203 14.22 -11.80 2.20
N ARG A 204 13.62 -11.00 1.31
CA ARG A 204 14.31 -10.45 0.13
C ARG A 204 15.29 -9.36 0.51
N HIS A 205 14.91 -8.51 1.47
CA HIS A 205 15.76 -7.47 2.04
C HIS A 205 15.77 -7.55 3.55
N THR A 206 16.90 -7.17 4.16
CA THR A 206 17.04 -7.12 5.62
C THR A 206 17.70 -5.82 6.05
N GLY A 207 17.28 -5.29 7.20
CA GLY A 207 17.87 -4.09 7.79
C GLY A 207 17.71 -2.82 6.95
N VAL A 208 16.57 -2.65 6.27
CA VAL A 208 16.32 -1.51 5.37
C VAL A 208 15.42 -0.45 6.01
N THR A 209 15.37 0.73 5.38
CA THR A 209 14.33 1.74 5.65
C THR A 209 13.24 1.62 4.60
N GLY A 210 12.00 1.45 5.06
CA GLY A 210 10.82 1.34 4.20
C GLY A 210 9.94 2.56 4.28
N LEU A 211 9.52 3.08 3.13
CA LEU A 211 8.38 3.99 3.00
C LEU A 211 7.18 3.16 2.55
N ILE A 212 6.16 3.06 3.41
CA ILE A 212 5.02 2.16 3.22
C ILE A 212 3.78 3.01 2.99
N CYS A 213 2.95 2.61 2.02
CA CYS A 213 1.58 3.10 1.88
C CYS A 213 0.65 1.90 1.82
N GLY A 214 -0.50 1.98 2.47
CA GLY A 214 -1.42 0.86 2.50
C GLY A 214 -2.80 1.18 3.02
N ILE A 215 -3.67 0.20 2.82
CA ILE A 215 -5.03 0.19 3.36
C ILE A 215 -5.28 -1.16 4.02
N GLY A 216 -6.02 -1.14 5.12
CA GLY A 216 -6.46 -2.35 5.79
C GLY A 216 -7.90 -2.26 6.28
N VAL A 217 -8.58 -3.41 6.29
CA VAL A 217 -9.87 -3.58 6.96
C VAL A 217 -9.83 -4.72 7.97
N SER A 218 -10.48 -4.51 9.10
CA SER A 218 -10.72 -5.54 10.12
C SER A 218 -11.99 -6.31 9.79
N LEU A 219 -11.87 -7.63 9.67
CA LEU A 219 -13.00 -8.53 9.44
C LEU A 219 -13.80 -8.83 10.72
N GLN A 220 -13.40 -8.26 11.87
CA GLN A 220 -14.17 -8.30 13.13
C GLN A 220 -15.11 -7.11 13.28
N ALA A 221 -14.91 -6.05 12.48
CA ALA A 221 -15.76 -4.86 12.51
C ALA A 221 -16.99 -5.05 11.61
N ASP A 222 -18.04 -4.26 11.86
CA ASP A 222 -19.17 -4.17 10.95
C ASP A 222 -18.80 -3.28 9.75
N LEU A 223 -18.48 -3.93 8.62
CA LEU A 223 -18.12 -3.25 7.38
C LEU A 223 -19.33 -2.86 6.53
N SER A 224 -20.57 -3.18 6.95
CA SER A 224 -21.80 -2.87 6.18
C SER A 224 -22.04 -1.37 5.99
N VAL A 225 -21.37 -0.55 6.78
CA VAL A 225 -21.37 0.92 6.68
C VAL A 225 -20.64 1.44 5.44
N PHE A 226 -19.80 0.64 4.81
CA PHE A 226 -19.12 0.97 3.56
C PHE A 226 -19.92 0.49 2.36
N ASP A 227 -19.74 1.17 1.23
CA ASP A 227 -20.20 0.67 -0.06
C ASP A 227 -19.48 -0.66 -0.37
N GLN A 228 -20.25 -1.75 -0.40
CA GLN A 228 -19.71 -3.09 -0.60
C GLN A 228 -19.18 -3.31 -2.03
N GLU A 229 -19.71 -2.59 -3.01
CA GLU A 229 -19.18 -2.67 -4.38
C GLU A 229 -17.77 -2.08 -4.40
N ILE A 230 -17.59 -0.88 -3.82
CA ILE A 230 -16.29 -0.21 -3.77
C ILE A 230 -15.30 -0.99 -2.90
N LEU A 231 -15.73 -1.49 -1.74
CA LEU A 231 -14.87 -2.32 -0.87
C LEU A 231 -14.33 -3.56 -1.61
N ASN A 232 -15.18 -4.23 -2.39
CA ASN A 232 -14.81 -5.40 -3.19
C ASN A 232 -13.93 -5.07 -4.41
N ARG A 233 -13.82 -3.79 -4.78
CA ARG A 233 -12.86 -3.31 -5.80
C ARG A 233 -11.47 -3.10 -5.22
N ILE A 234 -11.35 -2.88 -3.91
CA ILE A 234 -10.05 -2.71 -3.22
C ILE A 234 -9.46 -4.08 -2.88
N PHE A 235 -10.25 -4.91 -2.20
CA PHE A 235 -9.81 -6.20 -1.71
C PHE A 235 -10.55 -7.33 -2.40
N TYR A 236 -9.81 -8.37 -2.78
CA TYR A 236 -10.44 -9.58 -3.26
C TYR A 236 -10.86 -10.49 -2.10
N LEU A 237 -12.11 -10.32 -1.67
CA LEU A 237 -12.82 -11.23 -0.79
C LEU A 237 -13.39 -12.38 -1.62
N HIS A 238 -12.65 -13.47 -1.82
CA HIS A 238 -13.31 -14.69 -2.29
C HIS A 238 -14.19 -15.24 -1.15
N PRO A 239 -15.51 -15.45 -1.33
CA PRO A 239 -16.39 -15.91 -0.26
C PRO A 239 -15.94 -17.24 0.39
N ALA A 240 -15.27 -18.10 -0.38
CA ALA A 240 -14.70 -19.35 0.13
C ALA A 240 -13.37 -19.19 0.90
N ASN A 241 -12.74 -18.02 0.91
CA ASN A 241 -11.49 -17.71 1.61
C ASN A 241 -11.69 -16.93 2.92
N THR A 242 -12.90 -16.96 3.48
CA THR A 242 -13.23 -16.38 4.79
C THR A 242 -12.77 -17.23 5.98
N GLY A 243 -12.11 -18.37 5.72
CA GLY A 243 -11.55 -19.25 6.74
C GLY A 243 -10.30 -18.65 7.41
N GLY A 244 -10.48 -18.00 8.56
CA GLY A 244 -9.41 -17.71 9.52
C GLY A 244 -8.63 -16.40 9.35
N LYS A 245 -8.90 -15.60 8.30
CA LYS A 245 -8.30 -14.26 8.20
C LYS A 245 -9.05 -13.28 9.10
N SER A 246 -8.33 -12.57 9.95
CA SER A 246 -8.90 -11.53 10.81
C SER A 246 -8.95 -10.15 10.14
N GLN A 247 -8.23 -9.97 9.05
CA GLN A 247 -8.06 -8.69 8.38
C GLN A 247 -7.73 -8.91 6.90
N MET A 248 -7.87 -7.84 6.11
CA MET A 248 -7.34 -7.76 4.76
C MET A 248 -6.48 -6.53 4.63
N LEU A 249 -5.30 -6.71 4.07
CA LEU A 249 -4.28 -5.69 3.95
C LEU A 249 -3.82 -5.61 2.49
N HIS A 250 -3.54 -4.40 2.03
CA HIS A 250 -2.89 -4.14 0.74
C HIS A 250 -1.86 -3.06 1.00
N ASN A 251 -0.58 -3.44 0.96
CA ASN A 251 0.54 -2.55 1.29
C ASN A 251 1.58 -2.61 0.21
N HIS A 252 2.05 -1.47 -0.25
CA HIS A 252 3.26 -1.38 -1.06
C HIS A 252 4.34 -0.66 -0.26
N GLY A 253 5.60 -0.92 -0.59
CA GLY A 253 6.74 -0.32 0.07
C GLY A 253 7.85 0.04 -0.90
N VAL A 254 8.45 1.21 -0.69
CA VAL A 254 9.73 1.62 -1.30
C VAL A 254 10.83 1.42 -0.27
N LEU A 255 11.90 0.73 -0.66
CA LEU A 255 12.99 0.32 0.22
C LEU A 255 14.24 1.14 -0.09
N PHE A 256 14.90 1.57 0.98
CA PHE A 256 16.14 2.34 0.95
C PHE A 256 17.18 1.70 1.86
N SER A 257 18.45 1.97 1.58
CA SER A 257 19.55 1.64 2.50
C SER A 257 19.25 2.21 3.89
N PRO A 258 19.64 1.52 4.98
CA PRO A 258 19.30 1.93 6.33
C PRO A 258 19.64 3.39 6.62
N GLN A 259 18.61 4.17 6.94
CA GLN A 259 18.71 5.60 7.26
C GLN A 259 18.63 5.85 8.77
N PRO A 260 19.14 6.99 9.25
CA PRO A 260 18.91 7.45 10.61
C PRO A 260 17.42 7.59 10.90
N PHE A 261 16.94 6.88 11.92
CA PHE A 261 15.54 6.97 12.35
C PHE A 261 15.39 8.00 13.47
N PRO A 262 14.38 8.88 13.46
CA PRO A 262 14.21 9.88 14.50
C PRO A 262 14.02 9.23 15.88
N GLU A 263 14.64 9.79 16.92
CA GLU A 263 14.53 9.26 18.30
C GLU A 263 13.16 9.53 18.94
N ARG A 264 12.41 10.48 18.38
CA ARG A 264 11.09 10.90 18.80
C ARG A 264 10.19 11.09 17.60
N ALA A 265 8.88 11.05 17.84
CA ALA A 265 7.91 11.43 16.83
C ALA A 265 8.20 12.84 16.31
N VAL A 266 8.15 12.97 14.99
CA VAL A 266 8.37 14.18 14.20
C VAL A 266 7.25 14.26 13.17
N ASN A 267 7.20 15.32 12.39
CA ASN A 267 6.28 15.39 11.25
C ASN A 267 6.61 14.25 10.26
N LEU A 268 5.60 13.45 9.89
CA LEU A 268 5.74 12.28 9.01
C LEU A 268 6.19 12.67 7.60
N GLU A 269 5.52 13.65 6.97
CA GLU A 269 5.88 14.15 5.64
C GLU A 269 7.35 14.58 5.58
N LYS A 270 7.83 15.28 6.62
CA LYS A 270 9.23 15.69 6.71
C LYS A 270 10.19 14.49 6.76
N GLN A 271 9.81 13.37 7.39
CA GLN A 271 10.66 12.18 7.38
C GLN A 271 10.60 11.44 6.05
N ILE A 272 9.42 11.32 5.47
CA ILE A 272 9.24 10.73 4.14
C ILE A 272 10.08 11.50 3.12
N ASN A 273 9.95 12.82 3.05
CA ASN A 273 10.71 13.66 2.12
C ASN A 273 12.21 13.54 2.34
N ARG A 274 12.66 13.49 3.60
CA ARG A 274 14.08 13.26 3.90
C ARG A 274 14.59 11.92 3.34
N VAL A 275 13.83 10.83 3.53
CA VAL A 275 14.22 9.52 3.02
C VAL A 275 14.25 9.52 1.49
N VAL A 276 13.27 10.17 0.84
CA VAL A 276 13.25 10.32 -0.63
C VAL A 276 14.43 11.15 -1.15
N GLU A 277 14.79 12.24 -0.48
CA GLU A 277 15.84 13.16 -0.92
C GLU A 277 17.27 12.66 -0.63
N GLU A 278 17.47 12.00 0.52
CA GLU A 278 18.79 11.60 1.02
C GLU A 278 19.06 10.09 0.92
N GLY A 279 18.02 9.27 0.74
CA GLY A 279 18.13 7.82 0.81
C GLY A 279 18.63 7.18 -0.47
N ASP A 280 19.47 6.16 -0.33
CA ASP A 280 19.85 5.30 -1.45
C ASP A 280 18.74 4.28 -1.71
N PHE A 281 17.99 4.49 -2.79
CA PHE A 281 16.93 3.58 -3.25
C PHE A 281 17.47 2.17 -3.53
N ILE A 282 16.73 1.15 -3.10
CA ILE A 282 17.09 -0.27 -3.30
C ILE A 282 16.05 -0.97 -4.17
N ASP A 283 14.77 -0.89 -3.81
CA ASP A 283 13.72 -1.72 -4.40
C ASP A 283 12.31 -1.17 -4.09
N MET A 284 11.29 -1.73 -4.73
CA MET A 284 9.88 -1.48 -4.46
C MET A 284 9.10 -2.79 -4.58
N ARG A 285 8.23 -3.08 -3.62
CA ARG A 285 7.43 -4.31 -3.61
C ARG A 285 6.01 -4.09 -3.11
N HIS A 286 5.09 -4.93 -3.57
CA HIS A 286 3.91 -5.28 -2.77
C HIS A 286 4.42 -6.01 -1.53
N LEU A 287 4.12 -5.49 -0.34
CA LEU A 287 4.60 -6.05 0.91
C LEU A 287 3.66 -7.14 1.41
N LEU A 288 4.22 -8.31 1.73
CA LEU A 288 3.49 -9.35 2.44
C LEU A 288 3.34 -8.98 3.91
N ASP A 289 2.23 -9.44 4.51
CA ASP A 289 1.90 -9.22 5.93
C ASP A 289 3.01 -9.68 6.89
N ALA A 290 3.85 -10.63 6.45
CA ALA A 290 4.99 -11.18 7.19
C ALA A 290 6.21 -10.24 7.26
N SER A 291 6.26 -9.16 6.44
CA SER A 291 7.28 -8.13 6.55
C SER A 291 7.31 -7.55 7.95
N THR A 292 8.50 -7.39 8.53
CA THR A 292 8.64 -6.98 9.92
C THR A 292 9.09 -5.53 10.06
N VAL A 293 8.67 -4.93 11.17
CA VAL A 293 8.98 -3.54 11.52
C VAL A 293 9.50 -3.50 12.96
N GLU A 294 10.71 -2.95 13.14
CA GLU A 294 11.30 -2.72 14.45
C GLU A 294 10.81 -1.40 15.05
N ARG A 295 10.74 -0.36 14.21
CA ARG A 295 10.36 0.99 14.59
C ARG A 295 9.67 1.66 13.43
N ALA A 296 8.61 2.40 13.68
CA ALA A 296 7.92 3.15 12.64
C ALA A 296 7.33 4.46 13.14
N LEU A 297 7.27 5.43 12.25
CA LEU A 297 6.43 6.60 12.35
C LEU A 297 5.30 6.39 11.33
N ILE A 298 4.10 6.15 11.84
CA ILE A 298 2.94 5.72 11.05
C ILE A 298 1.90 6.82 11.13
N GLY A 299 1.48 7.36 10.00
CA GLY A 299 0.30 8.18 9.88
C GLY A 299 -0.90 7.30 9.62
N VAL A 300 -1.93 7.42 10.45
CA VAL A 300 -3.16 6.63 10.34
C VAL A 300 -4.33 7.53 10.02
N SER A 301 -5.08 7.16 8.99
CA SER A 301 -6.35 7.75 8.59
C SER A 301 -7.48 6.76 8.90
N TYR A 302 -8.43 7.14 9.75
CA TYR A 302 -9.59 6.32 10.08
C TYR A 302 -10.67 6.54 9.02
N LEU A 303 -10.86 5.55 8.15
CA LEU A 303 -11.65 5.74 6.94
C LEU A 303 -13.13 5.83 7.28
N GLN A 304 -13.74 6.93 6.85
CA GLN A 304 -15.16 7.22 7.03
C GLN A 304 -15.98 6.87 5.80
N GLU A 305 -15.34 6.84 4.63
CA GLU A 305 -15.96 6.59 3.32
C GLU A 305 -14.95 5.93 2.36
N LEU A 306 -15.45 5.06 1.50
CA LEU A 306 -14.74 4.54 0.33
C LEU A 306 -15.48 5.05 -0.90
N ARG A 307 -14.78 5.69 -1.83
CA ARG A 307 -15.39 6.34 -2.99
C ARG A 307 -14.75 5.86 -4.27
N GLN A 308 -15.56 5.72 -5.30
CA GLN A 308 -15.04 5.63 -6.66
C GLN A 308 -14.42 6.98 -7.03
N ASP A 309 -13.23 6.92 -7.60
CA ASP A 309 -12.59 8.05 -8.24
C ASP A 309 -13.18 8.26 -9.63
N ASN A 310 -13.47 9.51 -9.99
CA ASN A 310 -14.05 9.87 -11.28
C ASN A 310 -12.98 10.30 -12.31
N ALA A 311 -11.71 9.99 -12.04
CA ALA A 311 -10.55 10.29 -12.87
C ALA A 311 -10.66 9.72 -14.30
#